data_AF-A0A2M9BPF3-F1
#
_entry.id   AF-A0A2M9BPF3-F1
#
_cell.length_a   1.000
_cell.length_b   1.000
_cell.length_c   1.000
_cell.angle_alpha   90.00
_cell.angle_beta   90.00
_cell.angle_gamma   90.00
#
_symmetry.space_group_name_H-M   'P 1'
#
loop_
_entity.id
_entity.type
_entity.pdbx_description
1 polymer ?
#
loop_
_entity_poly.entity_id
_entity_poly.type
_entity_poly.pdbx_seq_one_letter_code
_entity_poly.pdbx_strand_id
1 'polypeptide(L)'
;MAKYASRFDNFFLNLRLNRAQFGDMAGFTLQALRQSPDAARYDELSKELELALTAYAAAHTGQLSGEDQGATVTVGQALGDFTAFVKRVERKHVIPNYEENSADVKSIFPKGRSGLTGSSQALVLDAFGAFLLTLAARPNAFPAAVRAEGQQVYKALKAALELADGTQAGAATHRTDLHDGREATCRQLFRAYATLLLAHFESPQRVAGYFDLSKAFVGGSKGKKAELPATA
;
A
#
# COMPACT_ATOMS: atom_id res chain seq x y z
N MET A 1 15.89 35.45 2.60
CA MET A 1 14.81 35.37 3.60
C MET A 1 13.84 34.18 3.39
N ALA A 2 13.68 33.64 2.18
CA ALA A 2 12.74 32.54 1.91
C ALA A 2 12.98 31.22 2.70
N LYS A 3 14.24 30.84 2.98
CA LYS A 3 14.56 29.60 3.72
C LYS A 3 14.17 29.59 5.21
N TYR A 4 14.00 30.77 5.82
CA TYR A 4 13.65 30.85 7.24
C TYR A 4 12.14 30.85 7.43
N ALA A 5 11.40 31.52 6.54
CA ALA A 5 9.94 31.55 6.53
C ALA A 5 9.33 30.15 6.33
N SER A 6 9.95 29.31 5.48
CA SER A 6 9.45 27.96 5.19
C SER A 6 9.40 27.03 6.40
N ARG A 7 10.03 27.38 7.53
CA ARG A 7 9.97 26.61 8.78
C ARG A 7 8.63 26.77 9.50
N PHE A 8 7.87 27.80 9.16
CA PHE A 8 6.57 28.11 9.75
C PHE A 8 5.41 27.67 8.84
N ASP A 9 5.70 27.11 7.67
CA ASP A 9 4.69 26.58 6.76
C ASP A 9 4.02 25.36 7.39
N ASN A 10 2.73 25.19 7.10
CA ASN A 10 1.99 24.00 7.50
C ASN A 10 2.50 22.78 6.71
N PHE A 11 3.44 22.06 7.29
CA PHE A 11 4.06 20.89 6.66
C PHE A 11 3.08 19.73 6.44
N PHE A 12 1.92 19.69 7.14
CA PHE A 12 0.87 18.69 6.90
C PHE A 12 0.29 18.79 5.49
N LEU A 13 0.28 19.99 4.89
CA LEU A 13 -0.16 20.20 3.50
C LEU A 13 0.75 19.51 2.48
N ASN A 14 2.01 19.28 2.83
CA ASN A 14 3.04 18.74 1.95
C ASN A 14 3.30 17.24 2.18
N LEU A 15 2.58 16.59 3.09
CA LEU A 15 2.73 15.15 3.35
C LEU A 15 2.23 14.33 2.16
N ARG A 16 3.05 13.38 1.74
CA ARG A 16 2.74 12.42 0.66
C ARG A 16 2.11 11.16 1.24
N LEU A 17 0.92 11.32 1.79
CA LEU A 17 0.09 10.22 2.30
C LEU A 17 -1.07 9.98 1.35
N ASN A 18 -1.44 8.73 1.12
CA ASN A 18 -2.72 8.42 0.48
C ASN A 18 -3.88 8.76 1.43
N ARG A 19 -5.12 8.77 0.92
CA ARG A 19 -6.31 9.20 1.68
C ARG A 19 -6.52 8.41 2.98
N ALA A 20 -6.41 7.09 2.92
CA ALA A 20 -6.55 6.22 4.09
C ALA A 20 -5.44 6.47 5.12
N GLN A 21 -4.18 6.53 4.67
CA GLN A 21 -3.04 6.82 5.53
C GLN A 21 -3.12 8.20 6.18
N PHE A 22 -3.66 9.20 5.47
CA PHE A 22 -3.90 10.53 6.02
C PHE A 22 -4.99 10.49 7.10
N GLY A 23 -6.09 9.78 6.84
CA GLY A 23 -7.15 9.52 7.81
C GLY A 23 -6.62 8.82 9.07
N ASP A 24 -5.82 7.76 8.90
CA ASP A 24 -5.21 7.00 10.00
C ASP A 24 -4.28 7.87 10.84
N MET A 25 -3.40 8.66 10.21
CA MET A 25 -2.48 9.57 10.92
C MET A 25 -3.25 10.63 11.73
N ALA A 26 -4.28 11.22 11.14
CA ALA A 26 -5.10 12.22 11.80
C ALA A 26 -5.95 11.61 12.92
N GLY A 27 -6.51 10.42 12.71
CA GLY A 27 -7.22 9.64 13.72
C GLY A 27 -6.33 9.23 14.90
N PHE A 28 -5.09 8.81 14.62
CA PHE A 28 -4.08 8.57 15.65
C PHE A 28 -3.82 9.83 16.48
N THR A 29 -3.68 10.99 15.83
CA THR A 29 -3.46 12.26 16.53
C THR A 29 -4.65 12.59 17.45
N LEU A 30 -5.88 12.42 16.97
CA LEU A 30 -7.08 12.62 17.76
C LEU A 30 -7.12 11.67 18.98
N GLN A 31 -6.77 10.40 18.78
CA GLN A 31 -6.70 9.42 19.86
C GLN A 31 -5.63 9.79 20.90
N ALA A 32 -4.44 10.19 20.44
CA ALA A 32 -3.34 10.59 21.32
C ALA A 32 -3.69 11.84 22.16
N LEU A 33 -4.39 12.82 21.57
CA LEU A 33 -4.89 13.99 22.32
C LEU A 33 -5.90 13.58 23.41
N ARG A 34 -6.83 12.66 23.08
CA ARG A 34 -7.86 12.16 24.00
C ARG A 34 -7.31 11.29 25.13
N GLN A 35 -6.23 10.56 24.87
CA GLN A 35 -5.58 9.67 25.83
C GLN A 35 -4.44 10.33 26.60
N SER A 36 -4.12 11.58 26.27
CA SER A 36 -3.11 12.35 26.99
C SER A 36 -3.51 12.53 28.46
N PRO A 37 -2.55 12.54 29.40
CA PRO A 37 -2.80 12.99 30.78
C PRO A 37 -3.43 14.39 30.85
N ASP A 38 -3.17 15.23 29.85
CA ASP A 38 -3.71 16.58 29.72
C ASP A 38 -4.95 16.66 28.81
N ALA A 39 -5.69 15.55 28.60
CA ALA A 39 -6.81 15.49 27.65
C ALA A 39 -7.83 16.63 27.83
N ALA A 40 -8.11 17.05 29.06
CA ALA A 40 -9.02 18.17 29.34
C ALA A 40 -8.55 19.50 28.73
N ARG A 41 -7.23 19.72 28.67
CA ARG A 41 -6.61 20.90 28.02
C ARG A 41 -6.78 20.88 26.50
N TYR A 42 -6.93 19.69 25.92
CA TYR A 42 -7.03 19.48 24.48
C TYR A 42 -8.46 19.19 24.00
N ASP A 43 -9.48 19.38 24.85
CA ASP A 43 -10.87 19.02 24.52
C ASP A 43 -11.41 19.78 23.29
N GLU A 44 -11.25 21.11 23.28
CA GLU A 44 -11.66 21.95 22.12
C GLU A 44 -10.91 21.54 20.85
N LEU A 45 -9.59 21.34 20.96
CA LEU A 45 -8.74 20.93 19.85
C LEU A 45 -9.14 19.55 19.30
N SER A 46 -9.48 18.62 20.19
CA SER A 46 -9.92 17.27 19.84
C SER A 46 -11.27 17.30 19.13
N LYS A 47 -12.22 18.13 19.61
CA LYS A 47 -13.54 18.32 18.98
C LYS A 47 -13.42 18.91 17.57
N GLU A 48 -12.60 19.94 17.39
CA GLU A 48 -12.39 20.55 16.08
C GLU A 48 -11.69 19.59 15.11
N LEU A 49 -10.71 18.82 15.57
CA LEU A 49 -10.04 17.82 14.75
C LEU A 49 -11.00 16.68 14.37
N GLU A 50 -11.83 16.21 15.30
CA GLU A 50 -12.86 15.19 15.02
C GLU A 50 -13.89 15.68 14.00
N LEU A 51 -14.34 16.93 14.11
CA LEU A 51 -15.26 17.53 13.15
C LEU A 51 -14.64 17.58 11.74
N ALA A 52 -13.38 18.03 11.65
CA ALA A 52 -12.64 18.07 10.38
C ALA A 52 -12.42 16.67 9.79
N LEU A 53 -12.09 15.69 10.64
CA LEU A 53 -11.95 14.28 10.26
C LEU A 53 -13.26 13.66 9.80
N THR A 54 -14.38 13.98 10.45
CA THR A 54 -15.70 13.49 10.07
C THR A 54 -16.14 14.06 8.74
N ALA A 55 -15.92 15.36 8.51
CA ALA A 55 -16.17 16.00 7.21
C ALA A 55 -15.27 15.43 6.12
N TYR A 56 -13.99 15.20 6.42
CA TYR A 56 -13.07 14.49 5.52
C TYR A 56 -13.57 13.08 5.22
N ALA A 57 -14.01 12.33 6.22
CA ALA A 57 -14.53 10.98 6.02
C ALA A 57 -15.80 10.96 5.16
N ALA A 58 -16.75 11.86 5.45
CA ALA A 58 -17.99 12.02 4.70
C ALA A 58 -17.73 12.35 3.23
N ALA A 59 -16.79 13.26 2.94
CA ALA A 59 -16.42 13.65 1.59
C ALA A 59 -15.78 12.52 0.76
N HIS A 60 -15.38 11.43 1.40
CA HIS A 60 -14.74 10.27 0.75
C HIS A 60 -15.45 8.95 1.08
N THR A 61 -16.74 9.02 1.46
CA THR A 61 -17.60 7.85 1.66
C THR A 61 -17.73 7.07 0.34
N GLY A 62 -17.24 5.82 0.36
CA GLY A 62 -17.06 4.98 -0.83
C GLY A 62 -15.62 4.49 -1.04
N GLN A 63 -14.62 5.09 -0.36
CA GLN A 63 -13.22 4.67 -0.44
C GLN A 63 -12.51 4.59 0.93
N LEU A 64 -13.18 4.95 2.02
CA LEU A 64 -12.59 4.97 3.37
C LEU A 64 -12.93 3.75 4.24
N SER A 65 -13.80 2.84 3.78
CA SER A 65 -13.90 1.53 4.39
C SER A 65 -12.76 0.67 3.85
N GLY A 66 -11.70 0.53 4.63
CA GLY A 66 -10.75 -0.59 4.52
C GLY A 66 -11.39 -1.96 4.83
N GLU A 67 -12.72 -2.06 4.79
CA GLU A 67 -13.53 -3.23 5.14
C GLU A 67 -14.06 -4.02 3.94
N ASP A 68 -13.56 -3.72 2.74
CA ASP A 68 -13.51 -4.69 1.64
C ASP A 68 -12.07 -4.80 1.12
N GLN A 69 -11.11 -5.01 2.02
CA GLN A 69 -10.00 -5.89 1.67
C GLN A 69 -10.55 -7.32 1.53
N GLY A 70 -11.34 -7.55 0.48
CA GLY A 70 -11.34 -8.85 -0.18
C GLY A 70 -9.89 -9.09 -0.56
N ALA A 71 -9.18 -9.83 0.29
CA ALA A 71 -7.73 -10.06 0.31
C ALA A 71 -7.05 -9.52 -0.95
N THR A 72 -6.66 -8.24 -0.94
CA THR A 72 -6.05 -7.62 -2.12
C THR A 72 -4.69 -8.28 -2.27
N VAL A 73 -4.63 -9.29 -3.14
CA VAL A 73 -3.43 -10.06 -3.40
C VAL A 73 -2.36 -9.05 -3.84
N THR A 74 -1.38 -8.81 -2.96
CA THR A 74 -0.29 -7.89 -3.28
C THR A 74 0.47 -8.40 -4.50
N VAL A 75 1.14 -7.54 -5.26
CA VAL A 75 1.97 -7.98 -6.40
C VAL A 75 2.96 -9.07 -5.98
N GLY A 76 3.54 -8.97 -4.78
CA GLY A 76 4.42 -10.00 -4.23
C GLY A 76 3.72 -11.34 -4.00
N GLN A 77 2.50 -11.31 -3.46
CA GLN A 77 1.67 -12.52 -3.26
C GLN A 77 1.26 -13.13 -4.61
N ALA A 78 0.83 -12.32 -5.58
CA ALA A 78 0.43 -12.77 -6.90
C ALA A 78 1.60 -13.37 -7.69
N LEU A 79 2.80 -12.77 -7.60
CA LEU A 79 4.02 -13.32 -8.18
C LEU A 79 4.46 -14.62 -7.48
N GLY A 80 4.24 -14.72 -6.18
CA GLY A 80 4.44 -15.93 -5.39
C GLY A 80 3.51 -17.07 -5.84
N ASP A 81 2.22 -16.79 -5.99
CA ASP A 81 1.20 -17.73 -6.43
C ASP A 81 1.43 -18.19 -7.87
N PHE A 82 1.81 -17.27 -8.76
CA PHE A 82 2.27 -17.58 -10.12
C PHE A 82 3.47 -18.53 -10.11
N THR A 83 4.51 -18.22 -9.33
CA THR A 83 5.72 -19.05 -9.26
C THR A 83 5.40 -20.43 -8.69
N ALA A 84 4.54 -20.50 -7.68
CA ALA A 84 4.10 -21.75 -7.07
C ALA A 84 3.27 -22.60 -8.04
N PHE A 85 2.37 -21.97 -8.80
CA PHE A 85 1.59 -22.63 -9.85
C PHE A 85 2.51 -23.25 -10.91
N VAL A 86 3.42 -22.46 -11.50
CA VAL A 86 4.35 -22.93 -12.53
C VAL A 86 5.20 -24.09 -12.03
N LYS A 87 5.75 -23.99 -10.80
CA LYS A 87 6.55 -25.04 -10.18
C LYS A 87 5.74 -26.33 -9.94
N ARG A 88 4.46 -26.21 -9.57
CA ARG A 88 3.58 -27.36 -9.36
C ARG A 88 3.21 -28.03 -10.68
N VAL A 89 2.92 -27.25 -11.73
CA VAL A 89 2.64 -27.77 -13.07
C VAL A 89 3.87 -28.51 -13.62
N GLU A 90 5.06 -27.91 -13.53
CA GLU A 90 6.31 -28.55 -13.92
C GLU A 90 6.49 -29.91 -13.22
N ARG A 91 6.38 -29.93 -11.89
CA ARG A 91 6.60 -31.14 -11.09
C ARG A 91 5.57 -32.24 -11.32
N LYS A 92 4.29 -31.88 -11.42
CA LYS A 92 3.18 -32.87 -11.44
C LYS A 92 2.77 -33.29 -12.85
N HIS A 93 3.03 -32.47 -13.86
CA HIS A 93 2.50 -32.68 -15.21
C HIS A 93 3.56 -32.64 -16.30
N VAL A 94 4.71 -31.98 -16.09
CA VAL A 94 5.76 -31.91 -17.11
C VAL A 94 6.81 -33.00 -16.88
N ILE A 95 7.48 -33.02 -15.73
CA ILE A 95 8.53 -34.00 -15.41
C ILE A 95 8.06 -35.46 -15.55
N PRO A 96 6.83 -35.84 -15.11
CA PRO A 96 6.39 -37.22 -15.22
C PRO A 96 6.02 -37.67 -16.64
N ASN A 97 5.74 -36.72 -17.56
CA ASN A 97 5.16 -37.02 -18.87
C ASN A 97 6.11 -36.70 -20.04
N TYR A 98 7.22 -36.01 -19.79
CA TYR A 98 8.17 -35.60 -20.82
C TYR A 98 9.60 -35.87 -20.36
N GLU A 99 10.43 -36.36 -21.27
CA GLU A 99 11.86 -36.52 -21.01
C GLU A 99 12.53 -35.16 -20.77
N GLU A 100 13.44 -35.12 -19.80
CA GLU A 100 14.20 -33.94 -19.44
C GLU A 100 15.01 -33.45 -20.65
N ASN A 101 14.96 -32.15 -20.96
CA ASN A 101 15.57 -31.51 -22.15
C ASN A 101 14.96 -31.87 -23.53
N SER A 102 13.85 -32.59 -23.57
CA SER A 102 13.13 -32.87 -24.83
C SER A 102 12.61 -31.60 -25.51
N ALA A 103 12.34 -31.71 -26.82
CA ALA A 103 11.74 -30.63 -27.60
C ALA A 103 10.38 -30.18 -27.01
N ASP A 104 9.63 -31.12 -26.43
CA ASP A 104 8.36 -30.83 -25.76
C ASP A 104 8.57 -29.98 -24.49
N VAL A 105 9.54 -30.31 -23.64
CA VAL A 105 9.85 -29.49 -22.46
C VAL A 105 10.33 -28.09 -22.87
N LYS A 106 11.14 -27.98 -23.92
CA LYS A 106 11.60 -26.68 -24.46
C LYS A 106 10.46 -25.87 -25.08
N SER A 107 9.45 -26.53 -25.65
CA SER A 107 8.25 -25.84 -26.15
C SER A 107 7.35 -25.34 -25.01
N ILE A 108 7.38 -25.98 -23.84
CA ILE A 108 6.65 -25.57 -22.63
C ILE A 108 7.42 -24.47 -21.87
N PHE A 109 8.76 -24.58 -21.82
CA PHE A 109 9.66 -23.64 -21.15
C PHE A 109 10.83 -23.23 -22.08
N PRO A 110 10.63 -22.31 -23.03
CA PRO A 110 11.65 -21.94 -24.04
C PRO A 110 12.97 -21.42 -23.46
N LYS A 111 12.89 -20.78 -22.29
CA LYS A 111 14.05 -20.25 -21.54
C LYS A 111 14.22 -20.94 -20.18
N GLY A 112 13.68 -22.14 -20.03
CA GLY A 112 13.55 -22.82 -18.73
C GLY A 112 12.57 -22.13 -17.79
N ARG A 113 12.28 -22.75 -16.64
CA ARG A 113 11.37 -22.18 -15.63
C ARG A 113 11.84 -20.82 -15.13
N SER A 114 13.15 -20.64 -14.93
CA SER A 114 13.75 -19.37 -14.49
C SER A 114 13.50 -18.24 -15.49
N GLY A 115 13.43 -18.54 -16.79
CA GLY A 115 13.10 -17.55 -17.81
C GLY A 115 11.63 -17.13 -17.84
N LEU A 116 10.74 -17.91 -17.21
CA LEU A 116 9.31 -17.59 -17.04
C LEU A 116 9.07 -16.89 -15.70
N THR A 117 9.64 -17.41 -14.61
CA THR A 117 9.44 -16.87 -13.25
C THR A 117 10.37 -15.71 -12.90
N GLY A 118 11.42 -15.48 -13.71
CA GLY A 118 12.36 -14.37 -13.58
C GLY A 118 12.16 -13.25 -14.60
N SER A 119 11.07 -13.30 -15.38
CA SER A 119 10.69 -12.21 -16.29
C SER A 119 10.49 -10.91 -15.54
N SER A 120 10.88 -9.79 -16.14
CA SER A 120 10.57 -8.47 -15.61
C SER A 120 9.05 -8.28 -15.49
N GLN A 121 8.63 -7.41 -14.57
CA GLN A 121 7.21 -7.11 -14.33
C GLN A 121 6.44 -6.71 -15.60
N ALA A 122 7.11 -6.06 -16.55
CA ALA A 122 6.55 -5.68 -17.84
C ALA A 122 6.30 -6.87 -18.80
N LEU A 123 7.00 -7.99 -18.60
CA LEU A 123 6.97 -9.15 -19.51
C LEU A 123 6.34 -10.40 -18.86
N VAL A 124 6.08 -10.36 -17.56
CA VAL A 124 5.59 -11.53 -16.81
C VAL A 124 4.19 -11.96 -17.24
N LEU A 125 3.31 -11.01 -17.60
CA LEU A 125 1.97 -11.33 -18.11
C LEU A 125 2.04 -11.97 -19.48
N ASP A 126 2.81 -11.41 -20.41
CA ASP A 126 2.95 -11.99 -21.75
C ASP A 126 3.57 -13.39 -21.69
N ALA A 127 4.60 -13.57 -20.87
CA ALA A 127 5.24 -14.86 -20.67
C ALA A 127 4.30 -15.88 -20.02
N PHE A 128 3.50 -15.47 -19.03
CA PHE A 128 2.52 -16.36 -18.39
C PHE A 128 1.34 -16.68 -19.31
N GLY A 129 0.88 -15.72 -20.11
CA GLY A 129 -0.16 -15.93 -21.12
C GLY A 129 0.27 -16.94 -22.18
N ALA A 130 1.50 -16.81 -22.70
CA ALA A 130 2.09 -17.78 -23.63
C ALA A 130 2.20 -19.18 -23.01
N PHE A 131 2.60 -19.28 -21.74
CA PHE A 131 2.61 -20.55 -21.01
C PHE A 131 1.20 -21.18 -20.91
N LEU A 132 0.17 -20.40 -20.58
CA LEU A 132 -1.20 -20.91 -20.51
C LEU A 132 -1.77 -21.36 -21.86
N LEU A 133 -1.44 -20.67 -22.95
CA LEU A 133 -1.77 -21.11 -24.32
C LEU A 133 -1.11 -22.46 -24.63
N THR A 134 0.12 -22.64 -24.17
CA THR A 134 0.92 -23.86 -24.34
C THR A 134 0.32 -25.04 -23.55
N LEU A 135 -0.27 -24.78 -22.37
CA LEU A 135 -1.06 -25.77 -21.63
C LEU A 135 -2.39 -26.09 -22.34
N ALA A 136 -3.06 -25.06 -22.87
CA ALA A 136 -4.34 -25.21 -23.55
C ALA A 136 -4.23 -26.04 -24.85
N ALA A 137 -3.11 -25.94 -25.56
CA ALA A 137 -2.80 -26.73 -26.76
C ALA A 137 -2.55 -28.22 -26.47
N ARG A 138 -2.39 -28.62 -25.19
CA ARG A 138 -2.10 -30.00 -24.77
C ARG A 138 -3.11 -30.51 -23.75
N PRO A 139 -4.40 -30.59 -24.10
CA PRO A 139 -5.47 -30.92 -23.15
C PRO A 139 -5.34 -32.33 -22.54
N ASN A 140 -4.67 -33.25 -23.22
CA ASN A 140 -4.43 -34.62 -22.74
C ASN A 140 -3.31 -34.70 -21.69
N ALA A 141 -2.34 -33.77 -21.73
CA ALA A 141 -1.25 -33.69 -20.75
C ALA A 141 -1.60 -32.77 -19.57
N PHE A 142 -2.49 -31.79 -19.78
CA PHE A 142 -2.90 -30.82 -18.76
C PHE A 142 -4.43 -30.82 -18.56
N PRO A 143 -4.91 -31.42 -17.45
CA PRO A 143 -6.33 -31.49 -17.13
C PRO A 143 -7.01 -30.12 -17.11
N ALA A 144 -8.31 -30.09 -17.41
CA ALA A 144 -9.12 -28.87 -17.42
C ALA A 144 -9.02 -28.07 -16.10
N ALA A 145 -8.96 -28.75 -14.95
CA ALA A 145 -8.79 -28.14 -13.64
C ALA A 145 -7.48 -27.33 -13.51
N VAL A 146 -6.37 -27.84 -14.05
CA VAL A 146 -5.06 -27.16 -14.02
C VAL A 146 -5.07 -25.92 -14.92
N ARG A 147 -5.74 -26.01 -16.07
CA ARG A 147 -5.90 -24.87 -16.99
C ARG A 147 -6.81 -23.78 -16.39
N ALA A 148 -7.89 -24.18 -15.73
CA ALA A 148 -8.80 -23.26 -15.04
C ALA A 148 -8.10 -22.54 -13.87
N GLU A 149 -7.33 -23.28 -13.06
CA GLU A 149 -6.51 -22.71 -11.99
C GLU A 149 -5.49 -21.72 -12.55
N GLY A 150 -4.78 -22.07 -13.63
CA GLY A 150 -3.82 -21.18 -14.27
C GLY A 150 -4.44 -19.87 -14.75
N GLN A 151 -5.65 -19.92 -15.30
CA GLN A 151 -6.41 -18.72 -15.69
C GLN A 151 -6.83 -17.85 -14.49
N GLN A 152 -7.15 -18.46 -13.34
CA GLN A 152 -7.44 -17.72 -12.11
C GLN A 152 -6.19 -17.00 -11.58
N VAL A 153 -5.05 -17.69 -11.55
CA VAL A 153 -3.77 -17.10 -11.12
C VAL A 153 -3.34 -15.97 -12.08
N TYR A 154 -3.57 -16.14 -13.38
CA TYR A 154 -3.30 -15.09 -14.38
C TYR A 154 -4.16 -13.84 -14.16
N LYS A 155 -5.46 -14.02 -13.91
CA LYS A 155 -6.36 -12.90 -13.59
C LYS A 155 -5.95 -12.18 -12.31
N ALA A 156 -5.57 -12.93 -11.27
CA ALA A 156 -5.10 -12.35 -10.01
C ALA A 156 -3.79 -11.56 -10.18
N LEU A 157 -2.83 -12.09 -10.95
CA LEU A 157 -1.59 -11.39 -11.27
C LEU A 157 -1.83 -10.13 -12.11
N LYS A 158 -2.68 -10.21 -13.14
CA LYS A 158 -3.05 -9.07 -13.96
C LYS A 158 -3.70 -7.96 -13.11
N ALA A 159 -4.67 -8.31 -12.28
CA ALA A 159 -5.32 -7.35 -11.39
C ALA A 159 -4.34 -6.71 -10.40
N ALA A 160 -3.42 -7.48 -9.82
CA ALA A 160 -2.41 -6.97 -8.90
C ALA A 160 -1.42 -6.00 -9.60
N LEU A 161 -1.04 -6.29 -10.85
CA LEU A 161 -0.16 -5.44 -11.65
C LEU A 161 -0.87 -4.16 -12.10
N GLU A 162 -2.13 -4.25 -12.54
CA GLU A 162 -2.95 -3.07 -12.89
C GLU A 162 -3.19 -2.16 -11.68
N LEU A 163 -3.40 -2.75 -10.48
CA LEU A 163 -3.46 -2.00 -9.22
C LEU A 163 -2.14 -1.30 -8.90
N ALA A 164 -0.99 -1.94 -9.15
CA ALA A 164 0.33 -1.38 -8.92
C ALA A 164 0.68 -0.25 -9.91
N ASP A 165 0.35 -0.42 -11.18
CA ASP A 165 0.53 0.61 -12.21
C ASP A 165 -0.44 1.78 -11.96
N GLY A 166 -1.67 1.51 -11.54
CA GLY A 166 -2.64 2.52 -11.14
C GLY A 166 -2.23 3.29 -9.88
N THR A 167 -1.61 2.63 -8.89
CA THR A 167 -1.05 3.30 -7.71
C THR A 167 0.23 4.07 -8.03
N GLN A 168 1.05 3.66 -9.01
CA GLN A 168 2.19 4.44 -9.49
C GLN A 168 1.78 5.67 -10.31
N ALA A 169 0.77 5.53 -11.18
CA ALA A 169 0.19 6.66 -11.92
C ALA A 169 -0.51 7.65 -10.97
N GLY A 170 -1.21 7.15 -9.94
CA GLY A 170 -1.76 7.94 -8.85
C GLY A 170 -0.67 8.67 -8.04
N ALA A 171 0.43 7.98 -7.71
CA ALA A 171 1.55 8.59 -6.99
C ALA A 171 2.25 9.72 -7.78
N ALA A 172 2.26 9.66 -9.12
CA ALA A 172 2.79 10.72 -9.98
C ALA A 172 1.82 11.92 -10.11
N THR A 173 0.51 11.70 -9.98
CA THR A 173 -0.53 12.75 -10.04
C THR A 173 -0.82 13.41 -8.68
N HIS A 174 -0.43 12.78 -7.56
CA HIS A 174 -0.63 13.34 -6.21
C HIS A 174 0.25 14.55 -5.83
N ARG A 175 0.91 15.19 -6.80
CA ARG A 175 1.64 16.44 -6.56
C ARG A 175 0.73 17.69 -6.55
N THR A 176 -0.58 17.60 -6.82
CA THR A 176 -1.40 18.82 -7.00
C THR A 176 -2.87 18.82 -6.57
N ASP A 177 -3.41 17.79 -5.91
CA ASP A 177 -4.79 17.92 -5.39
C ASP A 177 -4.79 18.30 -3.90
N LEU A 178 -4.47 19.57 -3.67
CA LEU A 178 -4.85 20.30 -2.45
C LEU A 178 -6.38 20.48 -2.34
N HIS A 179 -7.13 20.03 -3.36
CA HIS A 179 -8.59 20.14 -3.48
C HIS A 179 -9.38 18.91 -2.98
N ASP A 180 -8.72 17.87 -2.47
CA ASP A 180 -9.34 16.67 -1.88
C ASP A 180 -9.98 16.92 -0.48
N GLY A 181 -10.40 18.15 -0.15
CA GLY A 181 -11.08 18.47 1.12
C GLY A 181 -10.25 18.32 2.41
N ARG A 182 -8.97 17.92 2.31
CA ARG A 182 -8.07 17.66 3.47
C ARG A 182 -7.55 18.91 4.18
N GLU A 183 -7.73 20.09 3.61
CA GLU A 183 -7.13 21.33 4.11
C GLU A 183 -7.60 21.67 5.53
N ALA A 184 -8.90 21.48 5.81
CA ALA A 184 -9.44 21.70 7.15
C ALA A 184 -8.76 20.79 8.19
N THR A 185 -8.57 19.51 7.87
CA THR A 185 -7.85 18.56 8.72
C THR A 185 -6.38 18.96 8.88
N CYS A 186 -5.69 19.34 7.80
CA CYS A 186 -4.30 19.81 7.88
C CYS A 186 -4.14 21.07 8.74
N ARG A 187 -5.10 22.00 8.69
CA ARG A 187 -5.11 23.19 9.57
C ARG A 187 -5.26 22.79 11.03
N GLN A 188 -6.15 21.85 11.33
CA GLN A 188 -6.34 21.38 12.71
C GLN A 188 -5.15 20.59 13.24
N LEU A 189 -4.52 19.76 12.41
CA LEU A 189 -3.28 19.07 12.77
C LEU A 189 -2.14 20.06 13.06
N PHE A 190 -2.05 21.15 12.28
CA PHE A 190 -1.05 22.18 12.54
C PHE A 190 -1.33 23.00 13.79
N ARG A 191 -2.61 23.32 14.07
CA ARG A 191 -3.04 23.93 15.34
C ARG A 191 -2.69 23.02 16.52
N ALA A 192 -2.92 21.71 16.39
CA ALA A 192 -2.56 20.73 17.40
C ALA A 192 -1.05 20.69 17.63
N TYR A 193 -0.27 20.64 16.56
CA TYR A 193 1.19 20.65 16.62
C TYR A 193 1.73 21.90 17.34
N ALA A 194 1.25 23.08 16.98
CA ALA A 194 1.66 24.33 17.63
C ALA A 194 1.27 24.36 19.12
N THR A 195 0.07 23.87 19.46
CA THR A 195 -0.43 23.82 20.84
C THR A 195 0.39 22.84 21.69
N LEU A 196 0.74 21.67 21.13
CA LEU A 196 1.57 20.67 21.80
C LEU A 196 3.01 21.16 21.98
N LEU A 197 3.58 21.87 20.99
CA LEU A 197 4.90 22.50 21.13
C LEU A 197 4.91 23.56 22.22
N LEU A 198 3.85 24.35 22.35
CA LEU A 198 3.71 25.30 23.44
C LEU A 198 3.58 24.60 24.80
N ALA A 199 2.79 23.54 24.87
CA ALA A 199 2.58 22.77 26.10
C ALA A 199 3.85 22.02 26.56
N HIS A 200 4.65 21.54 25.61
CA HIS A 200 5.88 20.79 25.87
C HIS A 200 7.13 21.58 25.45
N PHE A 201 7.16 22.90 25.64
CA PHE A 201 8.26 23.74 25.15
C PHE A 201 9.63 23.38 25.77
N GLU A 202 9.65 22.85 27.00
CA GLU A 202 10.86 22.35 27.67
C GLU A 202 11.31 20.99 27.13
N SER A 203 10.41 20.23 26.49
CA SER A 203 10.66 18.88 25.97
C SER A 203 9.91 18.66 24.64
N PRO A 204 10.22 19.43 23.58
CA PRO A 204 9.43 19.45 22.35
C PRO A 204 9.46 18.11 21.60
N GLN A 205 10.43 17.25 21.89
CA GLN A 205 10.52 15.89 21.35
C GLN A 205 9.32 15.02 21.74
N ARG A 206 8.66 15.30 22.89
CA ARG A 206 7.45 14.56 23.31
C ARG A 206 6.28 14.75 22.36
N VAL A 207 6.25 15.86 21.62
CA VAL A 207 5.22 16.14 20.61
C VAL A 207 5.22 15.08 19.50
N ALA A 208 6.36 14.47 19.19
CA ALA A 208 6.44 13.42 18.18
C ALA A 208 5.56 12.19 18.51
N GLY A 209 5.31 11.90 19.79
CA GLY A 209 4.44 10.80 20.20
C GLY A 209 2.95 11.00 19.87
N TYR A 210 2.55 12.22 19.50
CA TYR A 210 1.18 12.55 19.13
C TYR A 210 0.91 12.40 17.63
N PHE A 211 1.93 12.18 16.79
CA PHE A 211 1.78 12.12 15.35
C PHE A 211 2.46 10.88 14.76
N ASP A 212 1.69 9.97 14.14
CA ASP A 212 2.26 8.83 13.41
C ASP A 212 2.69 9.22 12.00
N LEU A 213 3.89 9.82 11.89
CA LEU A 213 4.49 10.20 10.62
C LEU A 213 5.27 9.06 9.95
N SER A 214 5.19 7.82 10.46
CA SER A 214 6.00 6.69 9.98
C SER A 214 5.77 6.37 8.49
N LYS A 215 4.56 6.65 7.99
CA LYS A 215 4.18 6.46 6.59
C LYS A 215 4.48 7.65 5.69
N ALA A 216 4.76 8.83 6.26
CA ALA A 216 5.01 10.05 5.50
C ALA A 216 6.47 10.17 5.02
N PHE A 217 7.41 9.52 5.72
CA PHE A 217 8.84 9.53 5.39
C PHE A 217 9.27 8.20 4.74
N VAL A 218 8.85 7.95 3.50
CA VAL A 218 9.25 6.74 2.75
C VAL A 218 10.70 6.80 2.23
N GLY A 219 11.41 7.92 2.44
CA GLY A 219 12.82 8.08 2.09
C GLY A 219 13.74 8.10 3.30
N GLY A 220 14.14 6.92 3.79
CA GLY A 220 15.38 6.78 4.57
C GLY A 220 15.32 7.17 6.05
N SER A 221 14.54 6.47 6.86
CA SER A 221 14.97 6.13 8.22
C SER A 221 14.13 4.97 8.73
N LYS A 222 14.78 3.93 9.26
CA LYS A 222 14.13 2.89 10.07
C LYS A 222 13.69 3.52 11.38
N GLY A 223 12.63 4.33 11.35
CA GLY A 223 12.03 4.94 12.53
C GLY A 223 11.21 3.91 13.29
N LYS A 224 11.46 3.78 14.59
CA LYS A 224 10.60 3.05 15.53
C LYS A 224 9.14 3.48 15.32
N LYS A 225 8.20 2.53 15.40
CA LYS A 225 6.76 2.82 15.51
C LYS A 225 6.57 3.87 16.62
N ALA A 226 5.84 4.93 16.34
CA ALA A 226 5.39 5.85 17.38
C ALA A 226 4.47 5.06 18.31
N GLU A 227 4.91 4.84 19.56
CA GLU A 227 4.06 4.31 20.61
C GLU A 227 3.25 5.45 21.21
N LEU A 228 1.99 5.19 21.53
CA LEU A 228 1.13 6.16 22.21
C LEU A 228 1.83 6.66 23.48
N PRO A 229 1.72 7.96 23.81
CA PRO A 229 2.33 8.50 25.02
C PRO A 229 1.81 7.72 26.24
N ALA A 230 2.75 7.11 26.99
CA ALA A 230 2.41 6.32 28.16
C ALA A 230 1.68 7.17 29.20
N THR A 231 0.62 6.61 29.78
CA THR A 231 -0.05 7.14 30.96
C THR A 231 0.94 7.10 32.14
N ALA A 232 1.29 8.26 32.66
CA ALA A 232 2.02 8.43 33.92
C ALA A 232 1.04 8.92 34.98
#